data_AF-A0A2C5YFG0-F1
#
_entry.id   AF-A0A2C5YFG0-F1
#
_cell.length_a   1.000
_cell.length_b   1.000
_cell.length_c   1.000
_cell.angle_alpha   90.00
_cell.angle_beta   90.00
_cell.angle_gamma   90.00
#
_symmetry.space_group_name_H-M   'P 1'
#
loop_
_entity.id
_entity.type
_entity.pdbx_description
1 polymer ?
#
loop_
_entity_poly.entity_id
_entity_poly.type
_entity_poly.pdbx_seq_one_letter_code
_entity_poly.pdbx_strand_id
1 'polypeptide(L)'
;MGKTVDQVWAELNKSPLFMTEMEENDDTAALQALSYEGTPVENAADFKERGNECFRVRGYVDAREFYAKGIVLLAAEEKKRTLDDEERPMLETLYVNRAACNLALENHRSCYLDCAAALRLNRRNLKAYYRAARALLAVDRVRDAEEACAAGLALDPENAPLKGAAVDVAARKDALEARSLENESRVARDRRRAHLIAVALAARNVPPLRTSARPPDADGLAVALVPDPDDARSALAFPTVLLYPLQLESDVIKAFVETDSLQDHLAYVLPPPWDQEGEYGDVSCYVETRDGGLLKMGKRVPLLKLLATGKVEIVDQMLRIYVLPAGKADGWVAEFKAQKAAQSGKSS
;
A
#
# COMPACT_ATOMS: atom_id res chain seq x y z
N MET A 1 25.94 -66.86 16.25
CA MET A 1 25.49 -65.58 16.81
C MET A 1 24.42 -65.04 15.89
N GLY A 2 23.16 -64.96 16.33
CA GLY A 2 22.06 -64.42 15.52
C GLY A 2 22.10 -62.89 15.53
N LYS A 3 21.77 -62.27 14.39
CA LYS A 3 21.58 -60.82 14.31
C LYS A 3 20.46 -60.41 15.26
N THR A 4 20.63 -59.29 15.97
CA THR A 4 19.59 -58.76 16.86
C THR A 4 18.43 -58.19 16.04
N VAL A 5 17.23 -58.15 16.63
CA VAL A 5 16.02 -57.66 15.96
C VAL A 5 16.24 -56.24 15.40
N ASP A 6 16.90 -55.37 16.15
CA ASP A 6 17.23 -54.00 15.71
C ASP A 6 18.18 -53.97 14.50
N GLN A 7 19.12 -54.92 14.40
CA GLN A 7 20.01 -55.02 13.23
C GLN A 7 19.26 -55.50 11.99
N VAL A 8 18.30 -56.41 12.16
CA VAL A 8 17.44 -56.88 11.06
C VAL A 8 16.50 -55.76 10.60
N TRP A 9 15.93 -54.96 11.51
CA TRP A 9 15.12 -53.79 11.17
C TRP A 9 15.92 -52.68 10.49
N ALA A 10 17.16 -52.43 10.92
CA ALA A 10 18.05 -51.47 10.27
C ALA A 10 18.47 -51.91 8.85
N GLU A 11 18.63 -53.22 8.62
CA GLU A 11 18.88 -53.77 7.28
C GLU A 11 17.61 -53.73 6.40
N LEU A 12 16.43 -54.00 6.97
CA LEU A 12 15.16 -53.90 6.25
C LEU A 12 14.82 -52.46 5.84
N ASN A 13 15.07 -51.46 6.70
CA ASN A 13 14.86 -50.05 6.36
C ASN A 13 15.85 -49.50 5.32
N LYS A 14 16.92 -50.24 5.00
CA LYS A 14 17.79 -49.96 3.85
C LYS A 14 17.30 -50.59 2.55
N SER A 15 16.33 -51.51 2.63
CA SER A 15 15.69 -52.08 1.46
C SER A 15 14.63 -51.09 0.93
N PRO A 16 14.66 -50.74 -0.36
CA PRO A 16 13.72 -49.79 -0.98
C PRO A 16 12.24 -50.18 -0.81
N LEU A 17 11.96 -51.46 -0.54
CA LEU A 17 10.60 -51.99 -0.34
C LEU A 17 9.98 -51.64 1.02
N PHE A 18 10.75 -51.21 2.02
CA PHE A 18 10.29 -50.98 3.40
C PHE A 18 10.69 -49.62 3.98
N MET A 19 11.23 -48.71 3.15
CA MET A 19 11.71 -47.40 3.59
C MET A 19 10.53 -46.42 3.79
N THR A 20 10.37 -45.89 5.00
CA THR A 20 9.28 -44.94 5.36
C THR A 20 9.57 -43.49 4.99
N GLU A 21 10.83 -43.12 4.78
CA GLU A 21 11.25 -41.80 4.31
C GLU A 21 12.29 -41.96 3.19
N MET A 22 12.06 -41.33 2.04
CA MET A 22 12.98 -41.38 0.90
C MET A 22 14.17 -40.45 1.17
N GLU A 23 15.33 -41.01 1.50
CA GLU A 23 16.60 -40.30 1.38
C GLU A 23 17.04 -40.30 -0.09
N GLU A 24 17.27 -39.13 -0.68
CA GLU A 24 17.81 -38.99 -2.04
C GLU A 24 19.23 -39.57 -2.09
N ASN A 25 19.35 -40.82 -2.53
CA ASN A 25 20.61 -41.54 -2.70
C ASN A 25 20.72 -42.07 -4.14
N ASP A 26 21.93 -42.28 -4.67
CA ASP A 26 22.18 -42.67 -6.08
C ASP A 26 21.42 -43.96 -6.49
N ASP A 27 21.17 -44.86 -5.54
CA ASP A 27 20.39 -46.08 -5.74
C ASP A 27 18.89 -45.82 -5.98
N THR A 28 18.32 -44.77 -5.35
CA THR A 28 16.93 -44.35 -5.58
C THR A 28 16.76 -43.68 -6.96
N ALA A 29 17.79 -42.97 -7.42
CA ALA A 29 17.85 -42.43 -8.77
C ALA A 29 17.98 -43.54 -9.83
N ALA A 30 18.77 -44.58 -9.54
CA ALA A 30 18.85 -45.78 -10.38
C ALA A 30 17.54 -46.58 -10.41
N LEU A 31 16.81 -46.68 -9.29
CA LEU A 31 15.48 -47.29 -9.22
C LEU A 31 14.41 -46.46 -9.95
N GLN A 32 14.46 -45.13 -9.88
CA GLN A 32 13.61 -44.27 -10.68
C GLN A 32 13.92 -44.38 -12.17
N ALA A 33 15.20 -44.55 -12.55
CA ALA A 33 15.61 -44.80 -13.94
C ALA A 33 15.18 -46.18 -14.44
N LEU A 34 15.11 -47.20 -13.57
CA LEU A 34 14.58 -48.54 -13.87
C LEU A 34 13.06 -48.60 -13.95
N SER A 35 12.34 -47.57 -13.50
CA SER A 35 10.86 -47.51 -13.50
C SER A 35 10.27 -47.21 -14.89
N TYR A 36 11.10 -46.77 -15.84
CA TYR A 36 10.67 -46.32 -17.15
C TYR A 36 11.12 -47.30 -18.24
N GLU A 37 10.21 -48.17 -18.67
CA GLU A 37 10.41 -49.06 -19.81
C GLU A 37 10.25 -48.26 -21.12
N GLY A 38 11.31 -47.57 -21.56
CA GLY A 38 11.29 -46.83 -22.84
C GLY A 38 12.42 -45.82 -23.00
N THR A 39 12.54 -45.24 -24.19
CA THR A 39 13.43 -44.10 -24.44
C THR A 39 12.97 -42.85 -23.68
N PRO A 40 13.85 -41.88 -23.39
CA PRO A 40 13.46 -40.64 -22.70
C PRO A 40 12.30 -39.89 -23.39
N VAL A 41 12.26 -39.92 -24.73
CA VAL A 41 11.20 -39.30 -25.54
C VAL A 41 9.86 -40.01 -25.37
N GLU A 42 9.83 -41.34 -25.40
CA GLU A 42 8.61 -42.13 -25.21
C GLU A 42 8.02 -41.90 -23.82
N ASN A 43 8.85 -41.95 -22.79
CA ASN A 43 8.42 -41.67 -21.42
C ASN A 43 7.90 -40.23 -21.26
N ALA A 44 8.57 -39.26 -21.89
CA ALA A 44 8.10 -37.86 -21.90
C ALA A 44 6.78 -37.69 -22.67
N ALA A 45 6.54 -38.47 -23.72
CA ALA A 45 5.30 -38.48 -24.48
C ALA A 45 4.13 -39.02 -23.62
N ASP A 46 4.34 -40.11 -22.87
CA ASP A 46 3.35 -40.67 -21.95
C ASP A 46 2.97 -39.66 -20.86
N PHE A 47 3.96 -38.99 -20.28
CA PHE A 47 3.72 -37.94 -19.29
C PHE A 47 2.97 -36.75 -19.89
N LYS A 48 3.30 -36.35 -21.12
CA LYS A 48 2.57 -35.30 -21.84
C LYS A 48 1.12 -35.69 -22.06
N GLU A 49 0.83 -36.93 -22.45
CA GLU A 49 -0.53 -37.41 -22.70
C GLU A 49 -1.38 -37.41 -21.43
N ARG A 50 -0.87 -37.99 -20.34
CA ARG A 50 -1.53 -37.95 -19.01
C ARG A 50 -1.75 -36.52 -18.54
N GLY A 51 -0.75 -35.65 -18.71
CA GLY A 51 -0.87 -34.23 -18.40
C GLY A 51 -1.96 -33.53 -19.22
N ASN A 52 -2.08 -33.85 -20.51
CA ASN A 52 -3.12 -33.32 -21.39
C ASN A 52 -4.52 -33.79 -20.97
N GLU A 53 -4.67 -35.05 -20.57
CA GLU A 53 -5.93 -35.59 -20.04
C GLU A 53 -6.37 -34.84 -18.79
N CYS A 54 -5.47 -34.70 -17.80
CA CYS A 54 -5.72 -33.90 -16.60
C CYS A 54 -6.07 -32.44 -16.95
N PHE A 55 -5.37 -31.85 -17.92
CA PHE A 55 -5.62 -30.47 -18.35
C PHE A 55 -7.02 -30.29 -18.95
N ARG A 56 -7.51 -31.25 -19.75
CA ARG A 56 -8.86 -31.21 -20.36
C ARG A 56 -9.96 -31.22 -19.29
N VAL A 57 -9.77 -31.96 -18.19
CA VAL A 57 -10.71 -32.00 -17.06
C VAL A 57 -10.49 -30.86 -16.04
N ARG A 58 -9.66 -29.86 -16.38
CA ARG A 58 -9.28 -28.73 -15.51
C ARG A 58 -8.54 -29.14 -14.22
N GLY A 59 -7.98 -30.34 -14.18
CA GLY A 59 -7.08 -30.81 -13.13
C GLY A 59 -5.68 -30.22 -13.30
N TYR A 60 -5.55 -28.90 -13.12
CA TYR A 60 -4.31 -28.18 -13.45
C TYR A 60 -3.13 -28.54 -12.53
N VAL A 61 -3.40 -28.92 -11.28
CA VAL A 61 -2.36 -29.34 -10.32
C VAL A 61 -1.75 -30.66 -10.79
N ASP A 62 -2.57 -31.67 -11.04
CA ASP A 62 -2.08 -32.99 -11.51
C ASP A 62 -1.41 -32.88 -12.88
N ALA A 63 -2.01 -32.10 -13.80
CA ALA A 63 -1.42 -31.82 -15.10
C ALA A 63 -0.02 -31.21 -14.98
N ARG A 64 0.14 -30.23 -14.08
CA ARG A 64 1.45 -29.58 -13.82
C ARG A 64 2.49 -30.61 -13.37
N GLU A 65 2.12 -31.52 -12.47
CA GLU A 65 3.03 -32.56 -11.97
C GLU A 65 3.43 -33.56 -13.06
N PHE A 66 2.49 -34.00 -13.90
CA PHE A 66 2.82 -34.87 -15.03
C PHE A 66 3.75 -34.20 -16.03
N TYR A 67 3.50 -32.93 -16.39
CA TYR A 67 4.44 -32.19 -17.24
C TYR A 67 5.80 -31.99 -16.58
N ALA A 68 5.84 -31.74 -15.26
CA ALA A 68 7.09 -31.60 -14.52
C ALA A 68 7.94 -32.88 -14.58
N LYS A 69 7.33 -34.06 -14.45
CA LYS A 69 8.03 -35.36 -14.60
C LYS A 69 8.65 -35.52 -15.98
N GLY A 70 7.91 -35.23 -17.05
CA GLY A 70 8.44 -35.26 -18.42
C GLY A 70 9.58 -34.26 -18.64
N ILE A 71 9.49 -33.06 -18.05
CA ILE A 71 10.55 -32.04 -18.10
C ILE A 71 11.81 -32.55 -17.40
N VAL A 72 11.69 -33.15 -16.22
CA VAL A 72 12.86 -33.65 -15.46
C VAL A 72 13.63 -34.68 -16.27
N LEU A 73 12.94 -35.61 -16.94
CA LEU A 73 13.57 -36.61 -17.80
C LEU A 73 14.37 -35.97 -18.94
N LEU A 74 13.73 -35.12 -19.75
CA LEU A 74 14.39 -34.51 -20.91
C LEU A 74 15.42 -33.45 -20.53
N ALA A 75 15.22 -32.70 -19.43
CA ALA A 75 16.20 -31.74 -18.94
C ALA A 75 17.45 -32.41 -18.35
N ALA A 76 17.32 -33.64 -17.82
CA ALA A 76 18.48 -34.44 -17.42
C ALA A 76 19.32 -34.84 -18.64
N GLU A 77 18.68 -35.21 -19.74
CA GLU A 77 19.38 -35.51 -21.01
C GLU A 77 20.03 -34.27 -21.62
N GLU A 78 19.35 -33.11 -21.59
CA GLU A 78 19.91 -31.82 -22.06
C GLU A 78 21.21 -31.43 -21.33
N LYS A 79 21.34 -31.80 -20.04
CA LYS A 79 22.56 -31.56 -19.26
C LYS A 79 23.72 -32.49 -19.67
N LYS A 80 23.42 -33.70 -20.13
CA LYS A 80 24.42 -34.71 -20.49
C LYS A 80 24.88 -34.53 -21.94
N ARG A 81 23.97 -34.18 -22.83
CA ARG A 81 24.22 -34.06 -24.27
C ARG A 81 23.30 -33.04 -24.92
N THR A 82 23.63 -32.68 -26.15
CA THR A 82 22.70 -31.95 -27.01
C THR A 82 21.47 -32.81 -27.27
N LEU A 83 20.29 -32.24 -27.03
CA LEU A 83 19.01 -32.86 -27.37
C LEU A 83 18.89 -33.02 -28.88
N ASP A 84 18.31 -34.13 -29.31
CA ASP A 84 18.03 -34.37 -30.72
C ASP A 84 16.81 -33.57 -31.22
N ASP A 85 16.52 -33.72 -32.51
CA ASP A 85 15.45 -33.00 -33.19
C ASP A 85 14.04 -33.43 -32.72
N GLU A 86 13.90 -34.52 -31.96
CA GLU A 86 12.63 -35.01 -31.41
C GLU A 86 12.45 -34.59 -29.94
N GLU A 87 13.51 -34.64 -29.15
CA GLU A 87 13.54 -34.30 -27.73
C GLU A 87 13.34 -32.81 -27.48
N ARG A 88 13.98 -31.96 -28.30
CA ARG A 88 13.94 -30.51 -28.10
C ARG A 88 12.52 -29.93 -28.27
N PRO A 89 11.76 -30.26 -29.34
CA PRO A 89 10.36 -29.84 -29.46
C PRO A 89 9.44 -30.46 -28.42
N MET A 90 9.74 -31.68 -27.95
CA MET A 90 8.99 -32.31 -26.85
C MET A 90 9.15 -31.54 -25.55
N LEU A 91 10.39 -31.21 -25.17
CA LEU A 91 10.70 -30.43 -23.98
C LEU A 91 10.09 -29.03 -24.04
N GLU A 92 10.16 -28.36 -25.21
CA GLU A 92 9.48 -27.09 -25.46
C GLU A 92 7.98 -27.21 -25.17
N THR A 93 7.31 -28.23 -25.72
CA THR A 93 5.87 -28.44 -25.55
C THR A 93 5.51 -28.66 -24.07
N LEU A 94 6.31 -29.44 -23.34
CA LEU A 94 6.09 -29.67 -21.92
C LEU A 94 6.22 -28.39 -21.10
N TYR A 95 7.23 -27.55 -21.34
CA TYR A 95 7.35 -26.25 -20.68
C TYR A 95 6.14 -25.35 -20.98
N VAL A 96 5.71 -25.29 -22.24
CA VAL A 96 4.57 -24.47 -22.70
C VAL A 96 3.26 -24.94 -22.06
N ASN A 97 3.09 -26.25 -21.89
CA ASN A 97 1.91 -26.82 -21.25
C ASN A 97 1.93 -26.63 -19.72
N ARG A 98 3.09 -26.80 -19.08
CA ARG A 98 3.26 -26.49 -17.64
C ARG A 98 3.04 -25.02 -17.34
N ALA A 99 3.50 -24.12 -18.23
CA ALA A 99 3.21 -22.69 -18.16
C ALA A 99 1.70 -22.42 -18.21
N ALA A 100 0.95 -23.16 -19.02
CA ALA A 100 -0.51 -23.04 -19.08
C ALA A 100 -1.17 -23.41 -17.76
N CYS A 101 -0.74 -24.52 -17.13
CA CYS A 101 -1.19 -24.89 -15.79
C CYS A 101 -0.85 -23.83 -14.76
N ASN A 102 0.40 -23.34 -14.77
CA ASN A 102 0.85 -22.32 -13.82
C ASN A 102 0.09 -21.00 -14.01
N LEU A 103 -0.25 -20.62 -15.23
CA LEU A 103 -1.09 -19.45 -15.49
C LEU A 103 -2.52 -19.64 -14.96
N ALA A 104 -3.10 -20.82 -15.16
CA ALA A 104 -4.45 -21.15 -14.66
C ALA A 104 -4.51 -21.25 -13.13
N LEU A 105 -3.39 -21.60 -12.48
CA LEU A 105 -3.24 -21.66 -11.03
C LEU A 105 -2.74 -20.34 -10.42
N GLU A 106 -2.67 -19.25 -11.21
CA GLU A 106 -2.18 -17.93 -10.76
C GLU A 106 -0.72 -17.93 -10.23
N ASN A 107 0.04 -18.97 -10.56
CA ASN A 107 1.47 -19.08 -10.26
C ASN A 107 2.29 -18.30 -11.30
N HIS A 108 2.13 -16.98 -11.31
CA HIS A 108 2.65 -16.10 -12.37
C HIS A 108 4.18 -16.18 -12.54
N ARG A 109 4.93 -16.24 -11.43
CA ARG A 109 6.40 -16.38 -11.48
C ARG A 109 6.82 -17.68 -12.14
N SER A 110 6.21 -18.81 -11.76
CA SER A 110 6.51 -20.12 -12.33
C SER A 110 6.10 -20.19 -13.81
N CYS A 111 4.95 -19.62 -14.16
CA CYS A 111 4.52 -19.48 -15.55
C CYS A 111 5.55 -18.74 -16.41
N TYR A 112 6.04 -17.59 -15.93
CA TYR A 112 7.05 -16.81 -16.64
C TYR A 112 8.36 -17.60 -16.82
N LEU A 113 8.82 -18.30 -15.79
CA LEU A 113 10.04 -19.12 -15.86
C LEU A 113 9.90 -20.27 -16.88
N ASP A 114 8.74 -20.92 -16.92
CA ASP A 114 8.43 -21.96 -17.90
C ASP A 114 8.39 -21.39 -19.33
N CYS A 115 7.79 -20.21 -19.52
CA CYS A 115 7.78 -19.53 -20.81
C CYS A 115 9.21 -19.15 -21.24
N ALA A 116 10.04 -18.64 -20.33
CA ALA A 116 11.43 -18.30 -20.61
C ALA A 116 12.25 -19.55 -21.01
N ALA A 117 12.03 -20.68 -20.33
CA ALA A 117 12.66 -21.95 -20.70
C ALA A 117 12.22 -22.41 -22.10
N ALA A 118 10.91 -22.37 -22.41
CA ALA A 118 10.40 -22.68 -23.73
C ALA A 118 10.99 -21.78 -24.83
N LEU A 119 11.12 -20.47 -24.58
CA LEU A 119 11.67 -19.50 -25.53
C LEU A 119 13.18 -19.66 -25.75
N ARG A 120 13.92 -20.23 -24.79
CA ARG A 120 15.34 -20.62 -25.01
C ARG A 120 15.43 -21.77 -26.01
N LEU A 121 14.51 -22.72 -25.95
CA LEU A 121 14.44 -23.85 -26.88
C LEU A 121 13.93 -23.41 -28.26
N ASN A 122 12.87 -22.61 -28.29
CA ASN A 122 12.26 -22.10 -29.52
C ASN A 122 11.78 -20.65 -29.34
N ARG A 123 12.56 -19.71 -29.89
CA ARG A 123 12.25 -18.28 -29.85
C ARG A 123 11.01 -17.88 -30.64
N ARG A 124 10.44 -18.78 -31.45
CA ARG A 124 9.27 -18.52 -32.30
C ARG A 124 7.95 -18.99 -31.66
N ASN A 125 7.96 -19.48 -30.42
CA ASN A 125 6.76 -19.98 -29.76
C ASN A 125 5.83 -18.85 -29.30
N LEU A 126 4.78 -18.58 -30.09
CA LEU A 126 3.78 -17.55 -29.81
C LEU A 126 3.00 -17.81 -28.51
N LYS A 127 2.73 -19.07 -28.17
CA LYS A 127 1.99 -19.43 -26.94
C LYS A 127 2.80 -19.09 -25.68
N ALA A 128 4.13 -19.21 -25.74
CA ALA A 128 5.02 -18.81 -24.64
C ALA A 128 5.02 -17.30 -24.43
N TYR A 129 5.11 -16.49 -25.52
CA TYR A 129 5.00 -15.03 -25.41
C TYR A 129 3.65 -14.60 -24.83
N TYR A 130 2.54 -15.17 -25.32
CA TYR A 130 1.21 -14.84 -24.82
C TYR A 130 1.08 -15.11 -23.32
N ARG A 131 1.49 -16.29 -22.86
CA ARG A 131 1.38 -16.64 -21.44
C ARG A 131 2.34 -15.85 -20.56
N ALA A 132 3.54 -15.54 -21.04
CA ALA A 132 4.48 -14.65 -20.36
C ALA A 132 3.89 -13.26 -20.17
N ALA A 133 3.32 -12.67 -21.24
CA ALA A 133 2.68 -11.36 -21.17
C ALA A 133 1.51 -11.35 -20.17
N ARG A 134 0.64 -12.36 -20.19
CA ARG A 134 -0.46 -12.50 -19.22
C ARG A 134 0.03 -12.63 -17.78
N ALA A 135 1.07 -13.43 -17.55
CA ALA A 135 1.64 -13.61 -16.22
C ALA A 135 2.31 -12.33 -15.69
N LEU A 136 3.04 -11.60 -16.54
CA LEU A 136 3.70 -10.35 -16.19
C LEU A 136 2.69 -9.22 -15.93
N LEU A 137 1.64 -9.14 -16.74
CA LEU A 137 0.54 -8.18 -16.53
C LEU A 137 -0.17 -8.42 -15.19
N ALA A 138 -0.39 -9.68 -14.80
CA ALA A 138 -1.04 -10.02 -13.54
C ALA A 138 -0.25 -9.60 -12.29
N VAL A 139 1.06 -9.38 -12.42
CA VAL A 139 1.94 -8.88 -11.34
C VAL A 139 2.36 -7.42 -11.53
N ASP A 140 1.61 -6.65 -12.34
CA ASP A 140 1.86 -5.24 -12.65
C ASP A 140 3.25 -4.94 -13.24
N ARG A 141 3.93 -5.94 -13.81
CA ARG A 141 5.15 -5.77 -14.60
C ARG A 141 4.80 -5.38 -16.04
N VAL A 142 4.12 -4.24 -16.18
CA VAL A 142 3.51 -3.78 -17.44
C VAL A 142 4.53 -3.60 -18.55
N ARG A 143 5.71 -3.04 -18.25
CA ARG A 143 6.78 -2.84 -19.24
C ARG A 143 7.28 -4.16 -19.83
N ASP A 144 7.55 -5.14 -18.97
CA ASP A 144 7.99 -6.46 -19.42
C ASP A 144 6.88 -7.20 -20.20
N ALA A 145 5.62 -7.01 -19.82
CA ALA A 145 4.47 -7.56 -20.54
C ALA A 145 4.32 -6.94 -21.95
N GLU A 146 4.56 -5.63 -22.07
CA GLU A 146 4.57 -4.90 -23.35
C GLU A 146 5.67 -5.45 -24.27
N GLU A 147 6.88 -5.64 -23.76
CA GLU A 147 8.00 -6.24 -24.49
C GLU A 147 7.70 -7.68 -24.94
N ALA A 148 7.08 -8.49 -24.08
CA ALA A 148 6.69 -9.86 -24.42
C ALA A 148 5.62 -9.90 -25.54
N CYS A 149 4.62 -9.02 -25.47
CA CYS A 149 3.62 -8.86 -26.53
C CYS A 149 4.25 -8.40 -27.85
N ALA A 150 5.13 -7.38 -27.81
CA ALA A 150 5.81 -6.85 -28.99
C ALA A 150 6.70 -7.91 -29.66
N ALA A 151 7.46 -8.68 -28.87
CA ALA A 151 8.29 -9.78 -29.38
C ALA A 151 7.46 -10.89 -30.04
N GLY A 152 6.30 -11.23 -29.46
CA GLY A 152 5.38 -12.19 -30.06
C GLY A 152 4.73 -11.69 -31.36
N LEU A 153 4.25 -10.44 -31.37
CA LEU A 153 3.62 -9.83 -32.55
C LEU A 153 4.61 -9.54 -33.68
N ALA A 154 5.89 -9.37 -33.38
CA ALA A 154 6.94 -9.28 -34.41
C ALA A 154 7.10 -10.59 -35.21
N LEU A 155 6.73 -11.73 -34.63
CA LEU A 155 6.77 -13.05 -35.28
C LEU A 155 5.49 -13.35 -36.07
N ASP A 156 4.34 -13.00 -35.49
CA ASP A 156 3.02 -13.13 -36.10
C ASP A 156 2.17 -11.91 -35.75
N PRO A 157 2.14 -10.90 -36.64
CA PRO A 157 1.36 -9.69 -36.42
C PRO A 157 -0.14 -9.94 -36.33
N GLU A 158 -0.66 -11.06 -36.84
CA GLU A 158 -2.10 -11.38 -36.88
C GLU A 158 -2.57 -12.27 -35.72
N ASN A 159 -1.70 -12.53 -34.75
CA ASN A 159 -2.02 -13.37 -33.61
C ASN A 159 -3.08 -12.73 -32.67
N ALA A 160 -4.33 -13.19 -32.76
CA ALA A 160 -5.45 -12.62 -31.99
C ALA A 160 -5.25 -12.66 -30.45
N PRO A 161 -4.77 -13.75 -29.82
CA PRO A 161 -4.49 -13.76 -28.38
C PRO A 161 -3.46 -12.71 -27.93
N LEU A 162 -2.37 -12.54 -28.69
CA LEU A 162 -1.35 -11.53 -28.39
C LEU A 162 -1.87 -10.11 -28.62
N LYS A 163 -2.65 -9.87 -29.67
CA LYS A 163 -3.33 -8.56 -29.88
C LYS A 163 -4.21 -8.21 -28.67
N GLY A 164 -5.02 -9.16 -28.20
CA GLY A 164 -5.85 -8.99 -27.01
C GLY A 164 -5.02 -8.66 -25.76
N ALA A 165 -3.95 -9.43 -25.51
CA ALA A 165 -3.05 -9.17 -24.39
C ALA A 165 -2.36 -7.80 -24.50
N ALA A 166 -1.96 -7.36 -25.70
CA ALA A 166 -1.35 -6.05 -25.92
C ALA A 166 -2.31 -4.89 -25.62
N VAL A 167 -3.60 -5.05 -25.96
CA VAL A 167 -4.64 -4.07 -25.60
C VAL A 167 -4.79 -3.97 -24.08
N ASP A 168 -4.85 -5.11 -23.38
CA ASP A 168 -4.95 -5.12 -21.91
C ASP A 168 -3.73 -4.48 -21.25
N VAL A 169 -2.52 -4.75 -21.76
CA VAL A 169 -1.27 -4.14 -21.29
C VAL A 169 -1.26 -2.64 -21.51
N ALA A 170 -1.67 -2.16 -22.70
CA ALA A 170 -1.75 -0.74 -23.01
C ALA A 170 -2.75 -0.02 -22.09
N ALA A 171 -3.94 -0.59 -21.91
CA ALA A 171 -4.95 -0.04 -21.00
C ALA A 171 -4.44 0.04 -19.56
N ARG A 172 -3.69 -0.97 -19.08
CA ARG A 172 -3.10 -0.95 -17.74
C ARG A 172 -2.00 0.11 -17.62
N LYS A 173 -1.16 0.27 -18.64
CA LYS A 173 -0.11 1.31 -18.71
C LYS A 173 -0.72 2.71 -18.61
N ASP A 174 -1.70 3.01 -19.44
CA ASP A 174 -2.39 4.30 -19.44
C ASP A 174 -3.03 4.61 -18.08
N ALA A 175 -3.65 3.60 -17.45
CA ALA A 175 -4.23 3.74 -16.12
C ALA A 175 -3.20 4.05 -15.02
N LEU A 176 -2.02 3.43 -15.08
CA LEU A 176 -0.92 3.70 -14.14
C LEU A 176 -0.33 5.10 -14.36
N GLU A 177 -0.13 5.50 -15.62
CA GLU A 177 0.38 6.83 -15.98
C GLU A 177 -0.61 7.93 -15.55
N ALA A 178 -1.90 7.75 -15.82
CA ALA A 178 -2.95 8.67 -15.38
C ALA A 178 -2.98 8.83 -13.85
N ARG A 179 -2.87 7.73 -13.11
CA ARG A 179 -2.80 7.73 -11.65
C ARG A 179 -1.54 8.45 -11.14
N SER A 180 -0.38 8.23 -11.78
CA SER A 180 0.86 8.93 -11.41
C SER A 180 0.70 10.43 -11.59
N LEU A 181 0.19 10.86 -12.75
CA LEU A 181 -0.02 12.26 -13.07
C LEU A 181 -1.02 12.93 -12.10
N GLU A 182 -2.11 12.26 -11.77
CA GLU A 182 -3.08 12.75 -10.78
C GLU A 182 -2.46 12.90 -9.39
N ASN A 183 -1.68 11.90 -8.95
CA ASN A 183 -0.96 11.95 -7.68
C ASN A 183 0.06 13.09 -7.63
N GLU A 184 0.84 13.27 -8.69
CA GLU A 184 1.81 14.37 -8.81
C GLU A 184 1.12 15.74 -8.79
N SER A 185 0.01 15.88 -9.52
CA SER A 185 -0.80 17.11 -9.52
C SER A 185 -1.38 17.42 -8.13
N ARG A 186 -1.87 16.40 -7.41
CA ARG A 186 -2.34 16.53 -6.03
C ARG A 186 -1.24 17.00 -5.09
N VAL A 187 -0.10 16.31 -5.08
CA VAL A 187 1.05 16.67 -4.23
C VAL A 187 1.57 18.08 -4.56
N ALA A 188 1.63 18.46 -5.84
CA ALA A 188 2.04 19.79 -6.25
C ALA A 188 1.07 20.88 -5.77
N ARG A 189 -0.25 20.63 -5.86
CA ARG A 189 -1.29 21.54 -5.36
C ARG A 189 -1.22 21.70 -3.84
N ASP A 190 -1.09 20.60 -3.10
CA ASP A 190 -1.02 20.63 -1.64
C ASP A 190 0.23 21.37 -1.17
N ARG A 191 1.37 21.12 -1.81
CA ARG A 191 2.62 21.84 -1.55
C ARG A 191 2.50 23.34 -1.85
N ARG A 192 1.87 23.70 -2.98
CA ARG A 192 1.62 25.10 -3.35
C ARG A 192 0.75 25.78 -2.30
N ARG A 193 -0.36 25.16 -1.90
CA ARG A 193 -1.29 25.71 -0.90
C ARG A 193 -0.67 25.84 0.48
N ALA A 194 0.09 24.84 0.94
CA ALA A 194 0.83 24.93 2.19
C ALA A 194 1.84 26.09 2.17
N HIS A 195 2.52 26.31 1.04
CA HIS A 195 3.42 27.46 0.88
C HIS A 195 2.65 28.80 0.91
N LEU A 196 1.50 28.90 0.25
CA LEU A 196 0.66 30.10 0.29
C LEU A 196 0.17 30.42 1.71
N ILE A 197 -0.27 29.41 2.46
CA ILE A 197 -0.67 29.58 3.87
C ILE A 197 0.52 30.10 4.70
N ALA A 198 1.72 29.54 4.52
CA ALA A 198 2.91 30.00 5.23
C ALA A 198 3.25 31.47 4.91
N VAL A 199 3.16 31.86 3.63
CA VAL A 199 3.36 33.25 3.20
C VAL A 199 2.29 34.17 3.80
N ALA A 200 1.03 33.75 3.78
CA ALA A 200 -0.10 34.49 4.34
C ALA A 200 0.04 34.70 5.85
N LEU A 201 0.44 33.67 6.61
CA LEU A 201 0.72 33.74 8.04
C LEU A 201 1.84 34.74 8.34
N ALA A 202 2.96 34.63 7.61
CA ALA A 202 4.11 35.52 7.79
C ALA A 202 3.77 36.98 7.50
N ALA A 203 3.01 37.26 6.43
CA ALA A 203 2.57 38.61 6.08
C ALA A 203 1.68 39.25 7.16
N ARG A 204 1.03 38.44 8.00
CA ARG A 204 0.12 38.85 9.08
C ARG A 204 0.77 38.86 10.46
N ASN A 205 2.09 38.69 10.52
CA ASN A 205 2.86 38.56 11.76
C ASN A 205 2.35 37.41 12.67
N VAL A 206 1.79 36.37 12.05
CA VAL A 206 1.39 35.14 12.75
C VAL A 206 2.58 34.19 12.73
N PRO A 207 3.08 33.73 13.90
CA PRO A 207 4.21 32.83 13.94
C PRO A 207 3.91 31.48 13.27
N PRO A 208 4.95 30.73 12.85
CA PRO A 208 4.77 29.38 12.36
C PRO A 208 4.01 28.50 13.36
N LEU A 209 3.03 27.76 12.85
CA LEU A 209 2.19 26.86 13.64
C LEU A 209 3.06 25.76 14.25
N ARG A 210 2.82 25.39 15.51
CA ARG A 210 3.51 24.26 16.14
C ARG A 210 2.81 22.96 15.76
N THR A 211 3.61 21.92 15.55
CA THR A 211 3.10 20.55 15.33
C THR A 211 3.49 19.71 16.55
N SER A 212 2.52 19.03 17.14
CA SER A 212 2.75 18.10 18.24
C SER A 212 3.33 16.77 17.73
N ALA A 213 3.83 15.93 18.64
CA ALA A 213 4.42 14.63 18.28
C ALA A 213 3.39 13.64 17.70
N ARG A 214 2.09 13.84 17.97
CA ARG A 214 0.97 13.08 17.40
C ARG A 214 -0.11 14.09 17.01
N PRO A 215 -0.04 14.68 15.81
CA PRO A 215 -1.12 15.53 15.35
C PRO A 215 -2.39 14.67 15.22
N PRO A 216 -3.55 15.16 15.71
CA PRO A 216 -4.82 14.46 15.51
C PRO A 216 -5.11 14.34 14.00
N ASP A 217 -5.78 13.25 13.61
CA ASP A 217 -6.32 13.09 12.26
C ASP A 217 -7.36 14.18 12.03
N ALA A 218 -6.92 15.28 11.42
CA ALA A 218 -7.75 16.45 11.19
C ALA A 218 -8.53 16.26 9.88
N ASP A 219 -9.61 15.47 9.93
CA ASP A 219 -10.56 15.32 8.82
C ASP A 219 -11.15 16.68 8.41
N GLY A 220 -10.50 17.34 7.46
CA GLY A 220 -10.90 18.65 6.93
C GLY A 220 -10.72 19.85 7.86
N LEU A 221 -10.07 19.69 9.02
CA LEU A 221 -9.83 20.76 10.00
C LEU A 221 -8.39 21.27 9.92
N ALA A 222 -8.08 22.01 8.85
CA ALA A 222 -6.78 22.66 8.67
C ALA A 222 -6.93 24.16 8.43
N VAL A 223 -5.89 24.93 8.75
CA VAL A 223 -5.84 26.35 8.40
C VAL A 223 -5.92 26.46 6.88
N ALA A 224 -6.80 27.33 6.39
CA ALA A 224 -7.05 27.49 4.96
C ALA A 224 -7.16 28.97 4.57
N LEU A 225 -6.99 29.24 3.28
CA LEU A 225 -7.25 30.53 2.67
C LEU A 225 -8.68 30.54 2.10
N VAL A 226 -9.46 31.57 2.41
CA VAL A 226 -10.87 31.73 2.05
C VAL A 226 -11.12 33.14 1.51
N PRO A 227 -11.91 33.33 0.44
CA PRO A 227 -12.64 32.31 -0.31
C PRO A 227 -11.79 31.51 -1.29
N ASP A 228 -10.67 32.07 -1.74
CA ASP A 228 -9.80 31.42 -2.72
C ASP A 228 -8.58 30.78 -2.02
N PRO A 229 -8.46 29.43 -2.02
CA PRO A 229 -7.33 28.74 -1.42
C PRO A 229 -6.00 28.92 -2.16
N ASP A 230 -6.05 29.49 -3.37
CA ASP A 230 -4.91 29.62 -4.28
C ASP A 230 -4.42 31.07 -4.44
N ASP A 231 -5.00 32.02 -3.69
CA ASP A 231 -4.59 33.44 -3.57
C ASP A 231 -4.14 33.77 -2.13
N ALA A 232 -2.88 34.21 -1.96
CA ALA A 232 -2.33 34.58 -0.64
C ALA A 232 -3.00 35.83 -0.01
N ARG A 233 -3.74 36.62 -0.80
CA ARG A 233 -4.49 37.79 -0.33
C ARG A 233 -5.83 37.42 0.30
N SER A 234 -6.32 36.20 0.06
CA SER A 234 -7.49 35.65 0.75
C SER A 234 -7.30 35.69 2.26
N ALA A 235 -8.40 35.73 3.00
CA ALA A 235 -8.40 35.71 4.45
C ALA A 235 -7.98 34.33 4.97
N LEU A 236 -7.22 34.29 6.07
CA LEU A 236 -6.96 33.03 6.75
C LEU A 236 -8.18 32.62 7.58
N ALA A 237 -8.54 31.35 7.49
CA ALA A 237 -9.53 30.70 8.32
C ALA A 237 -8.85 29.67 9.21
N PHE A 238 -9.11 29.75 10.51
CA PHE A 238 -8.53 28.87 11.52
C PHE A 238 -9.62 27.95 12.07
N PRO A 239 -9.47 26.62 11.94
CA PRO A 239 -10.21 25.69 12.78
C PRO A 239 -10.00 26.07 14.24
N THR A 240 -11.07 26.14 15.00
CA THR A 240 -11.04 26.61 16.38
C THR A 240 -11.83 25.68 17.29
N VAL A 241 -11.24 25.29 18.42
CA VAL A 241 -11.95 24.60 19.50
C VAL A 241 -12.23 25.59 20.62
N LEU A 242 -13.51 25.71 20.98
CA LEU A 242 -13.95 26.37 22.20
C LEU A 242 -13.95 25.34 23.32
N LEU A 243 -13.17 25.59 24.38
CA LEU A 243 -13.03 24.71 25.54
C LEU A 243 -13.77 25.31 26.72
N TYR A 244 -14.62 24.51 27.37
CA TYR A 244 -15.35 24.88 28.59
C TYR A 244 -14.78 24.11 29.78
N PRO A 245 -13.63 24.51 30.33
CA PRO A 245 -12.84 23.67 31.24
C PRO A 245 -13.55 23.38 32.58
N LEU A 246 -14.50 24.22 33.01
CA LEU A 246 -15.26 23.99 34.24
C LEU A 246 -16.30 22.88 34.09
N GLN A 247 -16.76 22.61 32.87
CA GLN A 247 -17.77 21.60 32.56
C GLN A 247 -17.19 20.40 31.80
N LEU A 248 -15.90 20.48 31.39
CA LEU A 248 -15.21 19.47 30.59
C LEU A 248 -15.85 19.22 29.22
N GLU A 249 -16.46 20.26 28.65
CA GLU A 249 -17.11 20.24 27.34
C GLU A 249 -16.29 21.02 26.29
N SER A 250 -16.58 20.79 25.01
CA SER A 250 -15.96 21.53 23.90
C SER A 250 -16.83 21.63 22.66
N ASP A 251 -16.74 22.77 21.96
CA ASP A 251 -17.34 22.98 20.63
C ASP A 251 -16.26 23.22 19.57
N VAL A 252 -16.56 22.86 18.32
CA VAL A 252 -15.64 23.06 17.18
C VAL A 252 -16.24 24.02 16.16
N ILE A 253 -15.51 25.11 15.89
CA ILE A 253 -15.75 26.02 14.77
C ILE A 253 -14.83 25.58 13.63
N LYS A 254 -15.40 25.11 12.52
CA LYS A 254 -14.63 24.59 11.38
C LYS A 254 -13.71 25.64 10.75
N ALA A 255 -14.17 26.89 10.68
CA ALA A 255 -13.46 27.98 10.04
C ALA A 255 -13.78 29.30 10.74
N PHE A 256 -12.87 29.78 11.58
CA PHE A 256 -12.90 31.12 12.16
C PHE A 256 -12.04 32.03 11.27
N VAL A 257 -12.70 32.84 10.44
CA VAL A 257 -12.04 33.76 9.51
C VAL A 257 -11.40 34.90 10.29
N GLU A 258 -10.19 35.29 9.91
CA GLU A 258 -9.39 36.28 10.64
C GLU A 258 -10.03 37.69 10.73
N THR A 259 -10.96 38.01 9.84
CA THR A 259 -11.71 39.27 9.80
C THR A 259 -12.85 39.30 10.81
N ASP A 260 -13.31 38.13 11.23
CA ASP A 260 -14.49 37.98 12.08
C ASP A 260 -14.11 38.19 13.54
N SER A 261 -15.10 38.53 14.37
CA SER A 261 -14.91 38.68 15.80
C SER A 261 -15.40 37.43 16.54
N LEU A 262 -14.87 37.20 17.75
CA LEU A 262 -15.31 36.07 18.56
C LEU A 262 -16.80 36.18 18.93
N GLN A 263 -17.33 37.39 19.05
CA GLN A 263 -18.73 37.64 19.34
C GLN A 263 -19.66 37.07 18.27
N ASP A 264 -19.25 37.12 17.00
CA ASP A 264 -20.04 36.60 15.88
C ASP A 264 -20.23 35.09 16.00
N HIS A 265 -19.19 34.39 16.49
CA HIS A 265 -19.25 32.96 16.76
C HIS A 265 -19.99 32.62 18.06
N LEU A 266 -19.73 33.37 19.14
CA LEU A 266 -20.41 33.14 20.42
C LEU A 266 -21.93 33.37 20.34
N ALA A 267 -22.41 34.23 19.44
CA ALA A 267 -23.83 34.53 19.29
C ALA A 267 -24.69 33.33 18.88
N TYR A 268 -24.13 32.36 18.16
CA TYR A 268 -24.83 31.13 17.79
C TYR A 268 -24.41 29.91 18.60
N VAL A 269 -23.28 29.99 19.33
CA VAL A 269 -22.80 28.92 20.21
C VAL A 269 -23.44 29.00 21.60
N LEU A 270 -23.64 30.21 22.12
CA LEU A 270 -24.16 30.43 23.47
C LEU A 270 -25.66 30.79 23.47
N PRO A 271 -26.42 30.36 24.50
CA PRO A 271 -26.00 29.42 25.53
C PRO A 271 -25.94 27.98 25.00
N PRO A 272 -25.00 27.16 25.48
CA PRO A 272 -24.91 25.77 25.05
C PRO A 272 -26.01 24.93 25.71
N PRO A 273 -26.45 23.80 25.10
CA PRO A 273 -27.58 23.00 25.59
C PRO A 273 -27.41 22.44 27.00
N TRP A 274 -26.17 22.26 27.45
CA TRP A 274 -25.83 21.74 28.78
C TRP A 274 -25.85 22.81 29.88
N ASP A 275 -25.90 24.11 29.55
CA ASP A 275 -25.90 25.21 30.52
C ASP A 275 -27.30 25.45 31.10
N GLN A 276 -27.80 24.48 31.88
CA GLN A 276 -29.13 24.56 32.51
C GLN A 276 -29.24 25.68 33.55
N GLU A 277 -28.12 26.06 34.17
CA GLU A 277 -28.05 27.08 35.21
C GLU A 277 -27.87 28.51 34.64
N GLY A 278 -27.61 28.63 33.32
CA GLY A 278 -27.44 29.91 32.64
C GLY A 278 -26.15 30.64 33.02
N GLU A 279 -25.12 29.91 33.47
CA GLU A 279 -23.85 30.49 33.93
C GLU A 279 -23.03 31.08 32.78
N TYR A 280 -23.22 30.60 31.55
CA TYR A 280 -22.51 31.05 30.36
C TYR A 280 -23.23 32.18 29.61
N GLY A 281 -24.15 32.89 30.27
CA GLY A 281 -24.79 34.09 29.72
C GLY A 281 -23.81 35.25 29.46
N ASP A 282 -22.85 35.47 30.38
CA ASP A 282 -21.72 36.37 30.15
C ASP A 282 -20.39 35.64 30.38
N VAL A 283 -19.60 35.52 29.31
CA VAL A 283 -18.35 34.76 29.32
C VAL A 283 -17.12 35.65 29.25
N SER A 284 -15.98 35.17 29.72
CA SER A 284 -14.64 35.68 29.43
C SER A 284 -13.85 34.64 28.67
N CYS A 285 -13.18 35.07 27.59
CA CYS A 285 -12.48 34.17 26.68
C CYS A 285 -10.98 34.40 26.75
N TYR A 286 -10.20 33.32 26.74
CA TYR A 286 -8.74 33.35 26.86
C TYR A 286 -8.10 32.43 25.82
N VAL A 287 -6.90 32.80 25.36
CA VAL A 287 -6.05 31.97 24.49
C VAL A 287 -4.71 31.74 25.14
N GLU A 288 -4.08 30.60 24.85
CA GLU A 288 -2.74 30.29 25.31
C GLU A 288 -1.69 31.08 24.53
N THR A 289 -0.66 31.55 25.22
CA THR A 289 0.50 32.20 24.60
C THR A 289 1.65 31.22 24.43
N ARG A 290 2.56 31.50 23.47
CA ARG A 290 3.73 30.63 23.18
C ARG A 290 4.69 30.45 24.36
N ASP A 291 4.63 31.37 25.32
CA ASP A 291 5.41 31.32 26.57
C ASP A 291 4.70 30.49 27.67
N GLY A 292 3.57 29.84 27.36
CA GLY A 292 2.76 29.05 28.30
C GLY A 292 1.84 29.88 29.19
N GLY A 293 1.59 31.14 28.85
CA GLY A 293 0.70 32.04 29.57
C GLY A 293 -0.72 32.07 28.99
N LEU A 294 -1.56 32.97 29.52
CA LEU A 294 -2.91 33.23 29.01
C LEU A 294 -3.05 34.69 28.60
N LEU A 295 -3.70 34.91 27.47
CA LEU A 295 -4.07 36.23 26.95
C LEU A 295 -5.59 36.34 26.90
N LYS A 296 -6.15 37.38 27.53
CA LYS A 296 -7.60 37.66 27.46
C LYS A 296 -7.96 38.15 26.06
N MET A 297 -8.93 37.50 25.43
CA MET A 297 -9.42 37.84 24.10
C MET A 297 -10.62 38.80 24.19
N GLY A 298 -10.55 39.92 23.47
CA GLY A 298 -11.67 40.84 23.36
C GLY A 298 -12.74 40.31 22.41
N LYS A 299 -14.00 40.17 22.88
CA LYS A 299 -15.10 39.55 22.12
C LYS A 299 -15.37 40.24 20.76
N ARG A 300 -15.30 41.57 20.72
CA ARG A 300 -15.61 42.40 19.54
C ARG A 300 -14.41 42.73 18.65
N VAL A 301 -13.23 42.19 18.97
CA VAL A 301 -12.00 42.46 18.24
C VAL A 301 -11.83 41.40 17.16
N PRO A 302 -11.49 41.78 15.90
CA PRO A 302 -11.19 40.81 14.86
C PRO A 302 -10.06 39.87 15.27
N LEU A 303 -10.18 38.59 14.91
CA LEU A 303 -9.20 37.56 15.26
C LEU A 303 -7.78 37.94 14.81
N LEU A 304 -7.63 38.54 13.62
CA LEU A 304 -6.34 38.98 13.09
C LEU A 304 -5.58 39.91 14.04
N LYS A 305 -6.26 40.83 14.73
CA LYS A 305 -5.58 41.76 15.66
C LYS A 305 -4.98 41.03 16.86
N LEU A 306 -5.62 39.95 17.31
CA LEU A 306 -5.10 39.11 18.37
C LEU A 306 -3.90 38.29 17.88
N LEU A 307 -4.03 37.65 16.71
CA LEU A 307 -2.98 36.81 16.14
C LEU A 307 -1.73 37.61 15.74
N ALA A 308 -1.91 38.80 15.19
CA ALA A 308 -0.84 39.71 14.78
C ALA A 308 0.03 40.21 15.95
N THR A 309 -0.39 40.00 17.21
CA THR A 309 0.47 40.25 18.38
C THR A 309 1.69 39.33 18.41
N GLY A 310 1.67 38.21 17.66
CA GLY A 310 2.75 37.22 17.62
C GLY A 310 2.86 36.34 18.87
N LYS A 311 1.99 36.55 19.86
CA LYS A 311 2.06 35.87 21.16
C LYS A 311 1.18 34.64 21.25
N VAL A 312 0.13 34.56 20.43
CA VAL A 312 -0.86 33.47 20.47
C VAL A 312 -0.23 32.18 19.98
N GLU A 313 -0.49 31.09 20.70
CA GLU A 313 -0.08 29.76 20.28
C GLU A 313 -1.17 29.07 19.45
N ILE A 314 -0.78 28.53 18.30
CA ILE A 314 -1.62 27.66 17.48
C ILE A 314 -0.86 26.34 17.32
N VAL A 315 -1.52 25.25 17.68
CA VAL A 315 -0.92 23.91 17.70
C VAL A 315 -1.76 23.00 16.83
N ASP A 316 -1.11 22.20 15.98
CA ASP A 316 -1.75 21.24 15.07
C ASP A 316 -2.82 21.89 14.19
N GLN A 317 -2.56 23.10 13.71
CA GLN A 317 -3.47 23.88 12.86
C GLN A 317 -4.80 24.27 13.52
N MET A 318 -4.89 24.13 14.85
CA MET A 318 -6.10 24.40 15.63
C MET A 318 -5.87 25.53 16.63
N LEU A 319 -6.76 26.52 16.60
CA LEU A 319 -6.82 27.57 17.62
C LEU A 319 -7.62 27.05 18.82
N ARG A 320 -7.10 27.23 20.03
CA ARG A 320 -7.80 26.86 21.28
C ARG A 320 -8.22 28.12 22.02
N ILE A 321 -9.52 28.22 22.31
CA ILE A 321 -10.09 29.33 23.08
C ILE A 321 -10.77 28.75 24.31
N TYR A 322 -10.33 29.15 25.49
CA TYR A 322 -10.98 28.83 26.76
C TYR A 322 -12.12 29.80 26.99
N VAL A 323 -13.33 29.27 27.16
CA VAL A 323 -14.56 30.03 27.43
C VAL A 323 -14.97 29.76 28.87
N LEU A 324 -15.09 30.81 29.68
CA LEU A 324 -15.38 30.73 31.11
C LEU A 324 -16.51 31.69 31.48
N PRO A 325 -17.36 31.38 32.47
CA PRO A 325 -18.28 32.36 33.05
C PRO A 325 -17.51 33.55 33.62
N ALA A 326 -17.98 34.77 33.39
CA ALA A 326 -17.27 36.00 33.78
C ALA A 326 -16.92 36.04 35.28
N GLY A 327 -17.82 35.55 36.15
CA GLY A 327 -17.60 35.50 37.60
C GLY A 327 -16.62 34.43 38.08
N LYS A 328 -16.34 33.39 37.28
CA LYS A 328 -15.45 32.27 37.65
C LYS A 328 -14.09 32.33 36.94
N ALA A 329 -13.91 33.27 36.01
CA ALA A 329 -12.74 33.36 35.15
C ALA A 329 -11.42 33.60 35.92
N ASP A 330 -11.41 34.53 36.88
CA ASP A 330 -10.18 34.89 37.59
C ASP A 330 -9.62 33.75 38.45
N GLY A 331 -10.50 32.97 39.08
CA GLY A 331 -10.12 31.78 39.85
C GLY A 331 -9.45 30.72 38.95
N TRP A 332 -10.08 30.42 37.81
CA TRP A 332 -9.51 29.47 36.85
C TRP A 332 -8.17 29.93 36.27
N VAL A 333 -8.01 31.22 35.96
CA VAL A 333 -6.75 31.78 35.44
C VAL A 333 -5.62 31.61 36.46
N ALA A 334 -5.89 31.76 37.76
CA ALA A 334 -4.91 31.54 38.81
C ALA A 334 -4.49 30.06 38.90
N GLU A 335 -5.45 29.14 38.85
CA GLU A 335 -5.21 27.69 38.85
C GLU A 335 -4.40 27.25 37.62
N PHE A 336 -4.77 27.73 36.44
CA PHE A 336 -4.07 27.40 35.19
C PHE A 336 -2.58 27.81 35.26
N LYS A 337 -2.29 29.02 35.73
CA LYS A 337 -0.91 29.50 35.89
C LYS A 337 -0.12 28.65 36.88
N ALA A 338 -0.73 28.24 37.99
CA ALA A 338 -0.10 27.36 38.97
C ALA A 338 0.22 25.97 38.37
N GLN A 339 -0.70 25.39 37.61
CA GLN A 339 -0.51 24.09 36.95
C GLN A 339 0.61 24.15 35.89
N LYS A 340 0.65 25.20 35.07
CA LYS A 340 1.71 25.38 34.06
C LYS A 340 3.09 25.57 34.68
N ALA A 341 3.20 26.34 35.77
CA ALA A 341 4.46 26.49 36.51
C ALA A 341 4.96 25.16 37.10
N ALA A 342 4.05 24.30 37.58
CA ALA A 342 4.40 22.97 38.08
C ALA A 342 4.83 22.00 36.96
N GLN A 343 4.35 22.18 35.74
CA GLN A 343 4.74 21.38 34.57
C GLN A 343 6.11 21.80 34.01
N SER A 344 6.39 23.11 33.92
CA SER A 344 7.67 23.61 33.42
C SER A 344 8.84 23.34 34.37
N GLY A 345 8.59 23.31 35.70
CA GLY A 345 9.59 22.95 36.71
C GLY A 345 9.97 21.45 36.75
N LYS A 346 9.17 20.58 36.13
CA LYS A 346 9.46 19.12 36.06
C LYS A 346 10.21 18.70 34.79
N SER A 347 10.34 19.58 33.81
CA SER A 347 11.03 19.33 32.53
C SER A 347 12.42 19.97 32.45
N SER A 348 12.95 20.52 33.56
CA SER A 348 14.29 21.12 33.65
C SER A 348 15.29 20.20 34.33
#